data_AF-A0A8T4I258-F1
#
_entry.id   AF-A0A8T4I258-F1
#
_cell.length_a   1.000
_cell.length_b   1.000
_cell.length_c   1.000
_cell.angle_alpha   90.00
_cell.angle_beta   90.00
_cell.angle_gamma   90.00
#
_symmetry.space_group_name_H-M   'P 1'
#
loop_
_entity.id
_entity.type
_entity.pdbx_description
1 polymer ?
#
loop_
_entity_poly.entity_id
_entity_poly.type
_entity_poly.pdbx_seq_one_letter_code
_entity_poly.pdbx_strand_id
1 'polypeptide(L)'
;MVGHIESCARFLDDWQIQPVVVERPVASRTWWYSGPPDVIGDVPDGRRLICAYKSGRSGIWGETALQLAAYARAEFDLDEHGIEQPIPHVDGGL
;
A
#
# COMPACT_ATOMS: atom_id res chain seq x y z
N MET A 1 -21.86 -6.22 -6.25
CA MET A 1 -21.17 -5.69 -5.05
C MET A 1 -20.41 -6.78 -4.32
N VAL A 2 -20.98 -8.00 -4.18
CA VAL A 2 -20.39 -9.14 -3.47
C VAL A 2 -18.98 -9.55 -3.99
N GLY A 3 -18.75 -9.56 -5.32
CA GLY A 3 -17.49 -10.05 -5.88
C GLY A 3 -16.21 -9.23 -5.59
N HIS A 4 -16.31 -7.92 -5.29
CA HIS A 4 -15.10 -7.13 -4.98
C HIS A 4 -14.56 -7.43 -3.59
N ILE A 5 -15.46 -7.60 -2.61
CA ILE A 5 -15.10 -7.95 -1.24
C ILE A 5 -14.52 -9.35 -1.20
N GLU A 6 -15.16 -10.32 -1.88
CA GLU A 6 -14.66 -11.69 -1.98
C GLU A 6 -13.29 -11.75 -2.67
N SER A 7 -13.07 -10.96 -3.71
CA SER A 7 -11.77 -10.90 -4.38
C SER A 7 -10.69 -10.30 -3.49
N CYS A 8 -11.01 -9.29 -2.68
CA CYS A 8 -10.08 -8.68 -1.73
C CYS A 8 -9.74 -9.64 -0.59
N ALA A 9 -10.76 -10.26 0.02
CA ALA A 9 -10.57 -11.27 1.08
C ALA A 9 -9.71 -12.43 0.59
N ARG A 10 -10.02 -12.99 -0.59
CA ARG A 10 -9.21 -14.05 -1.19
C ARG A 10 -7.77 -13.61 -1.46
N PHE A 11 -7.55 -12.38 -1.93
CA PHE A 11 -6.18 -11.88 -2.10
C PHE A 11 -5.39 -11.84 -0.78
N LEU A 12 -6.01 -11.32 0.28
CA LEU A 12 -5.41 -11.28 1.61
C LEU A 12 -5.11 -12.69 2.15
N ASP A 13 -6.03 -13.63 1.95
CA ASP A 13 -5.87 -15.04 2.34
C ASP A 13 -4.79 -15.75 1.51
N ASP A 14 -4.80 -15.60 0.18
CA ASP A 14 -3.84 -16.29 -0.70
C ASP A 14 -2.40 -15.82 -0.48
N TRP A 15 -2.22 -14.52 -0.20
CA TRP A 15 -0.90 -13.92 0.02
C TRP A 15 -0.49 -13.86 1.49
N GLN A 16 -1.42 -14.17 2.42
CA GLN A 16 -1.19 -14.14 3.87
C GLN A 16 -0.56 -12.81 4.36
N ILE A 17 -1.04 -11.70 3.80
CA ILE A 17 -0.48 -10.36 4.05
C ILE A 17 -0.56 -10.03 5.54
N GLN A 18 0.59 -9.77 6.16
CA GLN A 18 0.68 -9.26 7.52
C GLN A 18 0.78 -7.72 7.49
N PRO A 19 -0.25 -6.98 7.93
CA PRO A 19 -0.27 -5.53 7.75
C PRO A 19 0.77 -4.81 8.62
N VAL A 20 1.42 -3.81 8.05
CA VAL A 20 2.41 -2.94 8.72
C VAL A 20 1.98 -1.48 8.66
N VAL A 21 1.50 -1.02 7.50
CA VAL A 21 0.90 0.30 7.30
C VAL A 21 -0.46 0.07 6.64
N VAL A 22 -1.54 0.54 7.25
CA VAL A 22 -2.90 0.41 6.70
C VAL A 22 -3.57 1.77 6.76
N GLU A 23 -3.89 2.34 5.61
CA GLU A 23 -4.63 3.61 5.50
C GLU A 23 -3.99 4.78 6.28
N ARG A 24 -2.69 4.70 6.56
CA ARG A 24 -1.95 5.77 7.27
C ARG A 24 -1.39 6.76 6.26
N PRO A 25 -1.49 8.09 6.49
CA PRO A 25 -0.91 9.07 5.57
C PRO A 25 0.60 8.85 5.42
N VAL A 26 1.08 8.82 4.18
CA VAL A 26 2.52 8.88 3.87
C VAL A 26 2.83 10.16 3.12
N ALA A 27 4.03 10.71 3.29
CA ALA A 27 4.39 11.98 2.69
C ALA A 27 5.88 12.09 2.34
N SER A 28 6.19 12.94 1.37
CA SER A 28 7.54 13.43 1.09
C SER A 28 7.56 14.95 1.18
N ARG A 29 8.46 15.49 2.00
CA ARG A 29 8.74 16.94 2.03
C ARG A 29 9.63 17.37 0.88
N THR A 30 10.52 16.50 0.42
CA THR A 30 11.39 16.79 -0.73
C THR A 30 10.56 17.12 -1.98
N TRP A 31 9.50 16.33 -2.22
CA TRP A 31 8.68 16.43 -3.43
C TRP A 31 7.26 16.97 -3.20
N TRP A 32 6.93 17.36 -1.97
CA TRP A 32 5.66 18.00 -1.60
C TRP A 32 4.41 17.21 -2.02
N TYR A 33 4.39 15.91 -1.74
CA TYR A 33 3.19 15.09 -1.91
C TYR A 33 2.85 14.32 -0.63
N SER A 34 1.58 13.91 -0.55
CA SER A 34 1.11 12.98 0.47
C SER A 34 -0.07 12.15 -0.04
N GLY A 35 -0.29 10.99 0.56
CA GLY A 35 -1.47 10.16 0.34
C GLY A 35 -1.37 8.84 1.12
N PRO A 36 -2.49 8.20 1.48
CA PRO A 36 -2.46 6.91 2.14
C PRO A 36 -2.30 5.77 1.11
N PRO A 37 -1.45 4.76 1.37
CA PRO A 37 -1.55 3.46 0.72
C PRO A 37 -2.69 2.66 1.36
N ASP A 38 -3.30 1.76 0.59
CA ASP A 38 -4.31 0.85 1.13
C ASP A 38 -3.64 -0.10 2.15
N VAL A 39 -2.54 -0.77 1.76
CA VAL A 39 -1.72 -1.56 2.68
C VAL A 39 -0.26 -1.64 2.25
N ILE A 40 0.65 -1.54 3.22
CA ILE A 40 2.02 -2.06 3.15
C ILE A 40 2.08 -3.23 4.15
N GLY A 41 2.53 -4.40 3.70
CA GLY A 41 2.54 -5.60 4.53
C GLY A 41 3.61 -6.61 4.16
N ASP A 42 3.91 -7.48 5.10
CA ASP A 42 4.87 -8.58 4.94
C ASP A 42 4.16 -9.81 4.36
N VAL A 43 4.86 -10.55 3.49
CA VAL A 43 4.41 -11.82 2.92
C VAL A 43 5.28 -12.98 3.41
N PRO A 44 4.80 -14.25 3.35
CA PRO A 44 5.51 -15.40 3.92
C PRO A 44 6.92 -15.66 3.39
N ASP A 45 7.25 -15.16 2.19
CA ASP A 45 8.60 -15.31 1.61
C ASP A 45 9.60 -14.25 2.10
N GLY A 46 9.21 -13.43 3.07
CA GLY A 46 10.06 -12.44 3.73
C GLY A 46 10.11 -11.08 3.03
N ARG A 47 9.41 -10.90 1.91
CA ARG A 47 9.29 -9.59 1.26
C ARG A 47 8.26 -8.71 1.96
N ARG A 48 8.45 -7.40 1.86
CA ARG A 48 7.46 -6.38 2.19
C ARG A 48 6.91 -5.77 0.91
N LEU A 49 5.60 -5.85 0.72
CA LEU A 49 4.92 -5.37 -0.48
C LEU A 49 3.98 -4.21 -0.15
N ILE A 50 3.82 -3.30 -1.11
CA ILE A 50 2.75 -2.32 -1.12
C ILE A 50 1.62 -2.81 -2.04
N CYS A 51 0.38 -2.84 -1.55
CA CYS A 51 -0.76 -3.33 -2.31
C CYS A 51 -1.81 -2.22 -2.47
N ALA A 52 -2.36 -2.06 -3.67
CA ALA A 52 -3.45 -1.13 -3.94
C ALA A 52 -4.66 -1.84 -4.56
N TYR A 53 -5.82 -1.74 -3.90
CA TYR A 53 -7.08 -2.27 -4.38
C TYR A 53 -7.69 -1.34 -5.43
N LYS A 54 -8.11 -1.93 -6.56
CA LYS A 54 -8.84 -1.24 -7.61
C LYS A 54 -10.10 -2.02 -7.98
N SER A 55 -11.23 -1.32 -8.04
CA SER A 55 -12.54 -1.90 -8.41
C SER A 55 -12.94 -1.60 -9.87
N GLY A 56 -12.06 -0.95 -10.64
CA GLY A 56 -12.34 -0.51 -12.00
C GLY A 56 -12.63 -1.67 -12.94
N ARG A 57 -13.75 -1.60 -13.68
CA ARG A 57 -14.12 -2.61 -14.70
C ARG A 57 -13.05 -2.80 -15.79
N SER A 58 -12.33 -1.74 -16.12
CA SER A 58 -11.30 -1.73 -17.16
C SER A 58 -9.95 -2.31 -16.69
N GLY A 59 -9.87 -2.84 -15.47
CA GLY A 59 -8.65 -3.37 -14.88
C GLY A 59 -7.77 -2.28 -14.27
N ILE A 60 -6.47 -2.58 -14.18
CA ILE A 60 -5.45 -1.71 -13.58
C ILE A 60 -4.91 -0.74 -14.63
N TRP A 61 -4.99 0.55 -14.32
CA TRP A 61 -4.41 1.60 -15.14
C TRP A 61 -2.92 1.75 -14.83
N GLY A 62 -2.10 2.05 -15.85
CA GLY A 62 -0.64 2.13 -15.72
C GLY A 62 -0.14 3.15 -14.70
N GLU A 63 -0.91 4.20 -14.45
CA GLU A 63 -0.67 5.20 -13.39
C GLU A 63 -0.67 4.61 -11.97
N THR A 64 -1.26 3.42 -11.77
CA THR A 64 -1.15 2.69 -10.49
C THR A 64 0.31 2.38 -10.14
N ALA A 65 1.15 2.08 -11.13
CA ALA A 65 2.58 1.87 -10.89
C ALA A 65 3.27 3.16 -10.38
N LEU A 66 2.84 4.32 -10.88
CA LEU A 66 3.35 5.62 -10.40
C LEU A 66 2.86 5.90 -8.97
N GLN A 67 1.61 5.57 -8.66
CA GLN A 67 1.06 5.68 -7.30
C GLN A 67 1.86 4.82 -6.31
N LEU A 68 2.08 3.55 -6.61
CA LEU A 68 2.84 2.64 -5.75
C LEU A 68 4.30 3.10 -5.57
N ALA A 69 4.93 3.59 -6.64
CA ALA A 69 6.27 4.14 -6.58
C ALA A 69 6.34 5.41 -5.72
N ALA A 70 5.32 6.28 -5.77
CA ALA A 70 5.26 7.45 -4.91
C ALA A 70 5.20 7.04 -3.43
N TYR A 71 4.31 6.13 -3.05
CA TYR A 71 4.22 5.68 -1.67
C TYR A 71 5.48 4.96 -1.18
N ALA A 72 6.09 4.10 -2.00
CA ALA A 72 7.35 3.43 -1.67
C ALA A 72 8.56 4.39 -1.56
N ARG A 73 8.43 5.63 -2.07
CA ARG A 73 9.44 6.69 -2.01
C ARG A 73 9.05 7.83 -1.08
N ALA A 74 7.96 7.70 -0.33
CA ALA A 74 7.62 8.63 0.72
C ALA A 74 8.69 8.57 1.83
N GLU A 75 8.86 9.67 2.54
CA GLU A 75 9.89 9.81 3.57
C GLU A 75 9.40 9.26 4.92
N PHE A 76 8.13 9.50 5.23
CA PHE A 76 7.53 9.11 6.49
C PHE A 76 6.04 8.78 6.34
N ASP A 77 5.56 7.95 7.26
CA ASP A 77 4.14 7.79 7.57
C ASP A 77 3.80 8.42 8.92
N LEU A 78 2.52 8.73 9.13
CA LEU A 78 2.00 9.15 10.42
C LEU A 78 1.35 7.97 11.13
N ASP A 79 1.87 7.59 12.30
CA ASP A 79 1.25 6.57 13.12
C ASP A 79 -0.07 7.01 13.77
N GLU A 80 -0.68 6.12 14.54
CA GLU A 80 -1.96 6.35 15.22
C GLU A 80 -1.92 7.49 16.26
N HIS A 81 -0.73 7.96 16.63
CA HIS A 81 -0.52 9.10 17.53
C HIS A 81 -0.11 10.37 16.76
N GLY A 82 -0.06 10.32 15.43
CA GLY A 82 0.39 11.42 14.59
C GLY A 82 1.89 11.63 14.64
N ILE A 83 2.67 10.64 15.09
CA ILE A 83 4.12 10.70 15.12
C ILE A 83 4.67 10.18 13.79
N GLU A 84 5.70 10.86 13.29
CA GLU A 84 6.36 10.48 12.05
C GLU A 84 7.24 9.26 12.27
N GLN A 85 6.98 8.23 11.48
CA GLN A 85 7.81 7.05 11.39
C GLN A 85 8.46 7.01 10.00
N PRO A 86 9.74 6.61 9.87
CA PRO A 86 10.35 6.42 8.57
C PRO A 86 9.55 5.40 7.77
N ILE A 87 9.32 5.68 6.49
CA ILE A 87 8.65 4.70 5.64
C ILE A 87 9.43 3.38 5.60
N PRO A 88 8.75 2.24 5.82
CA PRO A 88 9.42 0.95 5.74
C PRO A 88 9.93 0.70 4.31
N HIS A 89 11.06 -0.01 4.21
CA HIS A 89 11.54 -0.51 2.93
C HIS A 89 10.50 -1.43 2.28
N VAL A 90 10.26 -1.29 0.98
CA VAL A 90 9.31 -2.09 0.20
C VAL A 90 10.04 -2.75 -0.97
N ASP A 91 9.85 -4.05 -1.14
CA ASP A 91 10.51 -4.87 -2.19
C ASP A 91 9.77 -4.84 -3.54
N GLY A 92 8.48 -4.48 -3.53
CA GLY A 92 7.66 -4.42 -4.75
C GLY A 92 6.22 -3.99 -4.50
N GLY A 93 5.47 -3.80 -5.59
CA GLY A 93 4.06 -3.39 -5.55
C GLY A 93 3.12 -4.39 -6.24
N LEU A 94 1.92 -4.55 -5.69
CA LEU A 94 0.83 -5.40 -6.20
C LEU A 94 -0.46 -4.60 -6.46
#